data_AF-A0A4Y9ZZG3-F1
#
_entry.id   AF-A0A4Y9ZZG3-F1
#
_cell.length_a   1.000
_cell.length_b   1.000
_cell.length_c   1.000
_cell.angle_alpha   90.00
_cell.angle_beta   90.00
_cell.angle_gamma   90.00
#
_symmetry.space_group_name_H-M   'P 1'
#
loop_
_entity.id
_entity.type
_entity.pdbx_description
1 polymer ?
#
loop_
_entity_poly.entity_id
_entity_poly.type
_entity_poly.pdbx_seq_one_letter_code
_entity_poly.pdbx_strand_id
1 'polypeptide(L)'
;MTDHNTTFYGFTAVPRDTDVLFKDHPTASGPHPKQDPFTIDDFPFPDSKLVREKELDEKTYNHSNRVYIYGAPPPLPPPGLADAALGTALVKTHFPAWAYDRETYYLACLLHDIGTAERFLASTKMSFEFKGAIVARDLILSTGGPEDQADSVCDAIVRHQDIFVKGGNITMVGQVLQLATILDNVGLCVRFLSLGVGVDC
;
A
#
# COMPACT_ATOMS: atom_id res chain seq x y z
N MET A 1 -2.75 20.18 16.40
CA MET A 1 -1.84 19.68 15.37
C MET A 1 -1.88 18.17 15.44
N THR A 2 -1.90 17.47 14.30
CA THR A 2 -1.61 16.03 14.28
C THR A 2 -0.16 15.82 14.70
N ASP A 3 0.14 14.71 15.35
CA ASP A 3 1.52 14.31 15.59
C ASP A 3 2.24 14.04 14.25
N HIS A 4 3.56 14.28 14.22
CA HIS A 4 4.38 14.12 13.01
C HIS A 4 4.44 12.66 12.57
N ASN A 5 4.72 11.74 13.50
CA ASN A 5 4.88 10.31 13.22
C ASN A 5 3.56 9.71 12.72
N THR A 6 2.43 10.15 13.29
CA THR A 6 1.06 9.83 12.86
C THR A 6 0.84 10.13 11.36
N THR A 7 1.33 11.26 10.86
CA THR A 7 1.27 11.58 9.43
C THR A 7 2.36 10.90 8.62
N PHE A 8 3.60 10.86 9.12
CA PHE A 8 4.77 10.38 8.40
C PHE A 8 4.70 8.88 8.13
N TYR A 9 4.39 8.08 9.16
CA TYR A 9 4.17 6.64 9.01
C TYR A 9 2.75 6.30 8.53
N GLY A 10 1.93 7.28 8.14
CA GLY A 10 0.65 7.06 7.46
C GLY A 10 -0.47 6.47 8.34
N PHE A 11 -0.42 6.67 9.65
CA PHE A 11 -1.52 6.35 10.58
C PHE A 11 -2.77 7.23 10.40
N THR A 12 -2.73 8.24 9.52
CA THR A 12 -3.88 9.04 9.11
C THR A 12 -5.05 8.14 8.71
N ALA A 13 -6.16 8.24 9.44
CA ALA A 13 -7.32 7.39 9.24
C ALA A 13 -8.10 7.77 7.96
N VAL A 14 -8.33 6.80 7.09
CA VAL A 14 -9.10 6.95 5.84
C VAL A 14 -10.27 5.96 5.79
N PRO A 15 -11.34 6.21 5.01
CA PRO A 15 -12.43 5.27 4.83
C PRO A 15 -11.93 3.93 4.26
N ARG A 16 -12.31 2.82 4.92
CA ARG A 16 -11.98 1.46 4.48
C ARG A 16 -12.84 1.00 3.31
N ASP A 17 -14.12 1.34 3.38
CA ASP A 17 -15.14 0.97 2.40
C ASP A 17 -14.91 1.71 1.08
N THR A 18 -14.63 0.97 0.01
CA THR A 18 -14.34 1.53 -1.32
C THR A 18 -15.47 2.40 -1.86
N ASP A 19 -16.72 2.05 -1.55
CA ASP A 19 -17.89 2.76 -2.05
C ASP A 19 -18.04 4.13 -1.37
N VAL A 20 -17.53 4.26 -0.14
CA VAL A 20 -17.44 5.52 0.60
C VAL A 20 -16.22 6.32 0.16
N LEU A 21 -15.08 5.64 -0.03
CA LEU A 21 -13.81 6.25 -0.45
C LEU A 21 -13.89 6.88 -1.85
N PHE A 22 -14.60 6.25 -2.78
CA PHE A 22 -14.71 6.70 -4.18
C PHE A 22 -16.04 7.40 -4.51
N LYS A 23 -16.97 7.53 -3.55
CA LYS A 23 -18.37 7.94 -3.77
C LYS A 23 -18.56 9.14 -4.71
N ASP A 24 -17.82 10.21 -4.45
CA ASP A 24 -17.89 11.49 -5.15
C ASP A 24 -16.54 11.80 -5.86
N HIS A 25 -15.76 10.76 -6.15
CA HIS A 25 -14.37 10.91 -6.63
C HIS A 25 -14.31 11.32 -8.13
N PRO A 26 -13.45 12.27 -8.54
CA PRO A 26 -13.39 12.77 -9.93
C PRO A 26 -13.11 11.72 -11.02
N THR A 27 -12.63 10.53 -10.67
CA THR A 27 -12.42 9.40 -11.60
C THR A 27 -13.46 8.28 -11.47
N ALA A 28 -14.39 8.35 -10.51
CA ALA A 28 -15.50 7.40 -10.40
C ALA A 28 -16.64 7.72 -11.39
N SER A 29 -16.60 8.89 -12.04
CA SER A 29 -17.58 9.34 -13.03
C SER A 29 -16.92 9.90 -14.30
N GLY A 30 -16.51 9.01 -15.20
CA GLY A 30 -16.02 9.41 -16.53
C GLY A 30 -15.53 8.23 -17.39
N PRO A 31 -15.40 8.41 -18.72
CA PRO A 31 -14.94 7.37 -19.63
C PRO A 31 -13.41 7.19 -19.57
N HIS A 32 -12.94 6.56 -18.48
CA HIS A 32 -11.55 6.29 -18.11
C HIS A 32 -10.69 7.56 -17.89
N PRO A 33 -10.12 7.78 -16.69
CA PRO A 33 -9.08 8.81 -16.53
C PRO A 33 -7.91 8.48 -17.46
N LYS A 34 -7.31 9.49 -18.09
CA LYS A 34 -6.11 9.28 -18.92
C LYS A 34 -5.02 8.63 -18.08
N GLN A 35 -4.64 7.41 -18.44
CA GLN A 35 -3.42 6.80 -17.96
C GLN A 35 -2.27 7.34 -18.78
N ASP A 36 -1.46 8.15 -18.14
CA ASP A 36 -0.22 8.66 -18.69
C ASP A 36 0.86 7.57 -18.73
N PRO A 37 1.85 7.63 -19.65
CA PRO A 37 2.94 6.68 -19.66
C PRO A 37 3.87 6.92 -18.46
N PHE A 38 3.93 5.95 -17.54
CA PHE A 38 4.91 5.89 -16.45
C PHE A 38 6.08 4.96 -16.82
N THR A 39 7.28 5.29 -16.35
CA THR A 39 8.51 4.48 -16.46
C THR A 39 8.87 3.88 -15.10
N ILE A 40 9.86 2.98 -15.05
CA ILE A 40 10.34 2.43 -13.77
C ILE A 40 11.13 3.48 -12.96
N ASP A 41 11.76 4.45 -13.64
CA ASP A 41 12.57 5.50 -13.03
C ASP A 41 11.74 6.54 -12.25
N ASP A 42 10.42 6.62 -12.52
CA ASP A 42 9.47 7.43 -11.75
C ASP A 42 9.27 6.91 -10.30
N PHE A 43 9.61 5.65 -10.06
CA PHE A 43 9.37 4.92 -8.80
C PHE A 43 10.68 4.41 -8.17
N PRO A 44 11.59 5.30 -7.70
CA PRO A 44 12.79 4.86 -7.03
C PRO A 44 12.44 4.02 -5.79
N PHE A 45 12.90 2.77 -5.80
CA PHE A 45 12.76 1.83 -4.70
C PHE A 45 13.68 2.25 -3.54
N PRO A 46 13.17 2.35 -2.29
CA PRO A 46 14.02 2.54 -1.12
C PRO A 46 15.07 1.43 -1.02
N ASP A 47 16.34 1.77 -0.77
CA ASP A 47 17.46 0.82 -0.83
C ASP A 47 18.04 0.44 0.55
N SER A 48 17.41 0.85 1.65
CA SER A 48 18.03 0.89 2.98
C SER A 48 18.59 -0.45 3.50
N LYS A 49 19.35 -0.42 4.60
CA LYS A 49 19.77 -1.65 5.31
C LYS A 49 18.56 -2.52 5.66
N LEU A 50 17.49 -1.90 6.14
CA LEU A 50 16.24 -2.57 6.52
C LEU A 50 15.55 -3.23 5.31
N VAL A 51 15.60 -2.63 4.12
CA VAL A 51 15.15 -3.26 2.87
C VAL A 51 16.06 -4.43 2.46
N ARG A 52 17.39 -4.24 2.51
CA ARG A 52 18.37 -5.22 1.99
C ARG A 52 18.46 -6.50 2.82
N GLU A 53 18.18 -6.45 4.12
CA GLU A 53 18.23 -7.61 5.03
C GLU A 53 16.91 -8.40 5.00
N LYS A 54 16.48 -8.83 3.80
CA LYS A 54 15.22 -9.55 3.54
C LYS A 54 15.42 -10.72 2.57
N GLU A 55 14.84 -11.87 2.91
CA GLU A 55 14.78 -13.05 2.04
C GLU A 55 13.33 -13.35 1.66
N LEU A 56 13.02 -13.21 0.37
CA LEU A 56 11.76 -13.60 -0.26
C LEU A 56 12.09 -14.48 -1.47
N ASP A 57 11.16 -15.33 -1.91
CA ASP A 57 11.31 -15.98 -3.21
C ASP A 57 11.06 -15.00 -4.36
N GLU A 58 11.51 -15.36 -5.57
CA GLU A 58 11.41 -14.53 -6.76
C GLU A 58 9.97 -14.10 -7.10
N LYS A 59 8.95 -14.94 -6.87
CA LYS A 59 7.57 -14.59 -7.21
C LYS A 59 6.99 -13.59 -6.21
N THR A 60 7.18 -13.83 -4.92
CA THR A 60 6.75 -12.93 -3.85
C THR A 60 7.47 -11.58 -3.94
N TYR A 61 8.78 -11.57 -4.22
CA TYR A 61 9.55 -10.35 -4.46
C TYR A 61 9.01 -9.56 -5.67
N ASN A 62 8.82 -10.23 -6.81
CA ASN A 62 8.29 -9.60 -8.01
C ASN A 62 6.83 -9.14 -7.88
N HIS A 63 6.01 -9.82 -7.06
CA HIS A 63 4.66 -9.36 -6.68
C HIS A 63 4.72 -8.08 -5.84
N SER A 64 5.47 -8.12 -4.74
CA SER A 64 5.68 -6.99 -3.83
C SER A 64 6.14 -5.71 -4.55
N ASN A 65 7.03 -5.85 -5.55
CA ASN A 65 7.50 -4.73 -6.35
C ASN A 65 6.41 -4.11 -7.25
N ARG A 66 5.47 -4.90 -7.78
CA ARG A 66 4.31 -4.38 -8.54
C ARG A 66 3.33 -3.68 -7.61
N VAL A 67 3.04 -4.28 -6.45
CA VAL A 67 2.20 -3.67 -5.39
C VAL A 67 2.78 -2.31 -4.98
N TYR A 68 4.09 -2.21 -4.76
CA TYR A 68 4.75 -0.94 -4.48
C TYR A 68 4.57 0.10 -5.59
N ILE A 69 4.84 -0.26 -6.86
CA ILE A 69 4.66 0.66 -8.01
C ILE A 69 3.22 1.19 -8.07
N TYR A 70 2.22 0.34 -7.79
CA TYR A 70 0.80 0.74 -7.85
C TYR A 70 0.40 1.75 -6.78
N GLY A 71 0.93 1.62 -5.56
CA GLY A 71 0.60 2.51 -4.43
C GLY A 71 1.68 3.54 -4.06
N ALA A 72 2.77 3.66 -4.82
CA ALA A 72 3.85 4.60 -4.51
C ALA A 72 3.32 6.06 -4.47
N PRO A 73 3.60 6.83 -3.40
CA PRO A 73 3.22 8.24 -3.33
C PRO A 73 4.09 9.07 -4.28
N PRO A 74 3.60 10.22 -4.79
CA PRO A 74 4.35 11.07 -5.71
C PRO A 74 5.70 11.50 -5.13
N PRO A 75 6.73 11.75 -5.98
CA PRO A 75 7.99 12.29 -5.50
C PRO A 75 7.76 13.68 -4.89
N LEU A 76 8.48 13.98 -3.80
CA LEU A 76 8.52 15.32 -3.22
C LEU A 76 9.00 16.30 -4.31
N PRO A 77 8.24 17.35 -4.66
CA PRO A 77 8.65 18.27 -5.71
C PRO A 77 9.88 19.06 -5.25
N PRO A 78 10.85 19.33 -6.16
CA PRO A 78 11.89 20.31 -5.86
C PRO A 78 11.26 21.69 -5.60
N PRO A 79 11.80 22.51 -4.68
CA PRO A 79 11.19 23.79 -4.32
C PRO A 79 11.00 24.70 -5.54
N GLY A 80 9.74 25.00 -5.87
CA GLY A 80 9.38 25.98 -6.91
C GLY A 80 8.88 25.43 -8.25
N LEU A 81 8.72 24.10 -8.42
CA LEU A 81 8.12 23.55 -9.65
C LEU A 81 6.77 22.87 -9.38
N ALA A 82 5.68 23.53 -9.80
CA ALA A 82 4.38 22.90 -10.00
C ALA A 82 4.36 22.11 -11.33
N ASP A 83 3.35 21.26 -11.50
CA ASP A 83 3.03 20.57 -12.76
C ASP A 83 4.06 19.56 -13.30
N ALA A 84 4.73 18.82 -12.40
CA ALA A 84 5.32 17.51 -12.69
C ALA A 84 4.28 16.36 -12.67
N ALA A 85 3.10 16.64 -13.23
CA ALA A 85 2.02 15.67 -13.42
C ALA A 85 2.21 14.97 -14.78
N LEU A 86 2.50 13.68 -14.72
CA LEU A 86 2.41 12.61 -15.73
C LEU A 86 3.14 11.40 -15.11
N GLY A 87 2.83 10.18 -15.56
CA GLY A 87 3.33 8.87 -14.96
C GLY A 87 2.34 7.32 -12.61
N THR A 88 1.41 6.29 -12.53
CA THR A 88 0.61 5.87 -11.36
C THR A 88 0.13 4.43 -11.53
N ALA A 89 -0.35 3.80 -10.45
CA ALA A 89 -1.69 3.22 -10.55
C ALA A 89 -2.73 3.93 -9.69
N LEU A 90 -2.48 4.12 -8.37
CA LEU A 90 -3.48 4.65 -7.45
C LEU A 90 -3.25 6.10 -6.96
N VAL A 91 -2.27 6.32 -6.06
CA VAL A 91 -2.27 7.50 -5.18
C VAL A 91 -1.99 8.80 -5.90
N LYS A 92 -1.03 8.86 -6.84
CA LYS A 92 -0.74 10.09 -7.62
C LYS A 92 -1.93 10.57 -8.48
N THR A 93 -2.88 9.69 -8.84
CA THR A 93 -4.07 10.04 -9.67
C THR A 93 -5.34 10.25 -8.85
N HIS A 94 -5.60 9.43 -7.83
CA HIS A 94 -6.85 9.50 -7.05
C HIS A 94 -6.69 10.22 -5.71
N PHE A 95 -5.51 10.18 -5.11
CA PHE A 95 -5.28 10.74 -3.78
C PHE A 95 -4.04 11.65 -3.73
N PRO A 96 -3.94 12.69 -4.59
CA PRO A 96 -2.73 13.53 -4.71
C PRO A 96 -2.41 14.35 -3.44
N ALA A 97 -3.32 14.40 -2.47
CA ALA A 97 -3.11 15.00 -1.15
C ALA A 97 -2.70 14.00 -0.06
N TRP A 98 -2.61 12.70 -0.36
CA TRP A 98 -2.12 11.68 0.56
C TRP A 98 -0.59 11.66 0.55
N ALA A 99 0.00 11.70 1.74
CA ALA A 99 1.44 11.67 1.96
C ALA A 99 1.75 10.79 3.17
N TYR A 100 2.74 9.91 2.99
CA TYR A 100 3.26 8.95 3.95
C TYR A 100 4.66 8.55 3.46
N ASP A 101 5.45 7.97 4.36
CA ASP A 101 6.81 7.55 4.05
C ASP A 101 6.85 6.38 3.05
N ARG A 102 7.78 6.51 2.11
CA ARG A 102 8.00 5.56 1.01
C ARG A 102 8.65 4.28 1.50
N GLU A 103 9.57 4.34 2.47
CA GLU A 103 10.18 3.13 3.04
C GLU A 103 9.13 2.31 3.79
N THR A 104 8.35 2.96 4.66
CA THR A 104 7.26 2.35 5.42
C THR A 104 6.26 1.64 4.51
N TYR A 105 5.80 2.30 3.43
CA TYR A 105 4.90 1.65 2.47
C TYR A 105 5.58 0.51 1.69
N TYR A 106 6.85 0.68 1.28
CA TYR A 106 7.58 -0.37 0.57
C TYR A 106 7.85 -1.61 1.44
N LEU A 107 8.13 -1.43 2.74
CA LEU A 107 8.25 -2.52 3.69
C LEU A 107 6.93 -3.26 3.88
N ALA A 108 5.80 -2.54 3.95
CA ALA A 108 4.48 -3.19 3.93
C ALA A 108 4.26 -4.00 2.63
N CYS A 109 4.66 -3.46 1.47
CA CYS A 109 4.60 -4.19 0.20
C CYS A 109 5.48 -5.45 0.18
N LEU A 110 6.74 -5.36 0.60
CA LEU A 110 7.68 -6.49 0.65
C LEU A 110 7.27 -7.57 1.66
N LEU A 111 6.57 -7.20 2.73
CA LEU A 111 6.38 -8.09 3.88
C LEU A 111 4.94 -8.61 4.05
N HIS A 112 3.95 -8.12 3.30
CA HIS A 112 2.56 -8.56 3.48
C HIS A 112 2.36 -10.07 3.31
N ASP A 113 2.98 -10.65 2.29
CA ASP A 113 2.96 -12.09 2.02
C ASP A 113 4.08 -12.87 2.76
N ILE A 114 4.89 -12.26 3.64
CA ILE A 114 5.99 -12.98 4.31
C ILE A 114 5.48 -14.17 5.14
N GLY A 115 4.24 -14.10 5.64
CA GLY A 115 3.59 -15.20 6.35
C GLY A 115 3.37 -16.46 5.51
N THR A 116 3.38 -16.36 4.17
CA THR A 116 3.21 -17.48 3.23
C THR A 116 4.46 -18.35 3.07
N ALA A 117 5.63 -17.86 3.48
CA ALA A 117 6.87 -18.62 3.37
C ALA A 117 6.83 -19.89 4.26
N GLU A 118 7.28 -21.03 3.72
CA GLU A 118 7.19 -22.35 4.37
C GLU A 118 7.71 -22.35 5.81
N ARG A 119 8.87 -21.71 6.05
CA ARG A 119 9.49 -21.54 7.38
C ARG A 119 8.60 -20.86 8.42
N PHE A 120 7.62 -20.06 7.99
CA PHE A 120 6.67 -19.37 8.87
C PHE A 120 5.30 -20.07 8.89
N LEU A 121 4.77 -20.56 7.76
CA LEU A 121 3.56 -21.38 7.73
C LEU A 121 3.68 -22.62 8.63
N ALA A 122 4.78 -23.37 8.52
CA ALA A 122 5.02 -24.57 9.33
C ALA A 122 5.26 -24.27 10.82
N SER A 123 5.48 -22.99 11.20
CA SER A 123 5.78 -22.57 12.58
C SER A 123 4.54 -22.22 13.42
N THR A 124 3.35 -22.15 12.82
CA THR A 124 2.18 -21.53 13.46
C THR A 124 0.85 -22.27 13.17
N LYS A 125 -0.21 -21.81 13.82
CA LYS A 125 -1.62 -22.15 13.53
C LYS A 125 -2.50 -20.90 13.35
N MET A 126 -1.88 -19.72 13.31
CA MET A 126 -2.54 -18.44 13.00
C MET A 126 -2.61 -18.27 11.49
N SER A 127 -3.58 -17.49 10.98
CA SER A 127 -3.62 -17.10 9.57
C SER A 127 -2.33 -16.34 9.19
N PHE A 128 -1.95 -16.41 7.92
CA PHE A 128 -0.63 -15.97 7.46
C PHE A 128 -0.43 -14.46 7.61
N GLU A 129 -1.50 -13.67 7.54
CA GLU A 129 -1.55 -12.22 7.73
C GLU A 129 -1.10 -11.84 9.15
N PHE A 130 -1.65 -12.52 10.17
CA PHE A 130 -1.27 -12.32 11.57
C PHE A 130 0.17 -12.75 11.82
N LYS A 131 0.60 -13.89 11.28
CA LYS A 131 1.99 -14.35 11.44
C LYS A 131 2.98 -13.45 10.69
N GLY A 132 2.60 -12.98 9.50
CA GLY A 132 3.37 -12.07 8.66
C GLY A 132 3.56 -10.72 9.33
N ALA A 133 2.48 -10.12 9.86
CA ALA A 133 2.53 -8.85 10.59
C ALA A 133 3.47 -8.91 11.81
N ILE A 134 3.37 -9.97 12.64
CA ILE A 134 4.27 -10.18 13.78
C ILE A 134 5.73 -10.31 13.31
N VAL A 135 6.00 -11.15 12.31
CA VAL A 135 7.34 -11.34 11.76
C VAL A 135 7.90 -10.05 11.16
N ALA A 136 7.09 -9.25 10.49
CA ALA A 136 7.48 -7.96 9.92
C ALA A 136 7.82 -6.94 11.01
N ARG A 137 6.98 -6.82 12.06
CA ARG A 137 7.23 -5.93 13.21
C ARG A 137 8.53 -6.28 13.92
N ASP A 138 8.71 -7.55 14.29
CA ASP A 138 9.89 -8.06 14.98
C ASP A 138 11.17 -7.82 14.15
N LEU A 139 11.07 -7.97 12.82
CA LEU A 139 12.19 -7.79 11.89
C LEU A 139 12.56 -6.32 11.65
N ILE A 140 11.61 -5.39 11.71
CA ILE A 140 11.89 -3.95 11.67
C ILE A 140 12.57 -3.52 12.98
N LEU A 141 12.01 -3.90 14.14
CA LEU A 141 12.56 -3.54 15.45
C LEU A 141 13.97 -4.13 15.68
N SER A 142 14.17 -5.41 15.39
CA SER A 142 15.47 -6.10 15.60
C SER A 142 16.59 -5.61 14.69
N THR A 143 16.28 -4.95 13.57
CA THR A 143 17.28 -4.30 12.69
C THR A 143 17.51 -2.82 13.01
N GLY A 144 16.79 -2.27 14.00
CA GLY A 144 16.93 -0.90 14.50
C GLY A 144 15.96 0.12 13.88
N GLY A 145 14.89 -0.32 13.22
CA GLY A 145 13.85 0.55 12.68
C GLY A 145 12.97 1.19 13.78
N PRO A 146 12.34 2.35 13.51
CA PRO A 146 11.44 3.02 14.46
C PRO A 146 10.22 2.17 14.85
N GLU A 147 9.75 2.27 16.09
CA GLU A 147 8.57 1.52 16.55
C GLU A 147 7.29 1.92 15.80
N ASP A 148 7.09 3.22 15.55
CA ASP A 148 5.97 3.73 14.73
C ASP A 148 6.02 3.20 13.27
N GLN A 149 7.21 2.95 12.72
CA GLN A 149 7.36 2.32 11.39
C GLN A 149 6.96 0.84 11.46
N ALA A 150 7.43 0.13 12.49
CA ALA A 150 7.10 -1.27 12.72
C ALA A 150 5.59 -1.48 12.95
N ASP A 151 4.95 -0.57 13.69
CA ASP A 151 3.51 -0.62 13.98
C ASP A 151 2.64 -0.27 12.76
N SER A 152 3.05 0.70 11.95
CA SER A 152 2.35 1.02 10.69
C SER A 152 2.39 -0.16 9.71
N VAL A 153 3.57 -0.77 9.54
CA VAL A 153 3.73 -1.98 8.73
C VAL A 153 2.93 -3.15 9.31
N CYS A 154 2.88 -3.30 10.65
CA CYS A 154 2.11 -4.34 11.32
C CYS A 154 0.58 -4.20 11.09
N ASP A 155 -0.01 -3.01 11.29
CA ASP A 155 -1.44 -2.76 11.04
C ASP A 155 -1.81 -2.95 9.57
N ALA A 156 -0.97 -2.43 8.66
CA ALA A 156 -1.19 -2.58 7.22
C ALA A 156 -1.19 -4.06 6.79
N ILE A 157 -0.20 -4.86 7.25
CA ILE A 157 -0.09 -6.27 6.88
C ILE A 157 -1.21 -7.11 7.51
N VAL A 158 -1.51 -6.92 8.81
CA VAL A 158 -2.55 -7.72 9.48
C VAL A 158 -3.95 -7.45 8.90
N ARG A 159 -4.12 -6.35 8.17
CA ARG A 159 -5.37 -5.95 7.53
C ARG A 159 -5.33 -5.98 5.99
N HIS A 160 -4.30 -6.51 5.34
CA HIS A 160 -4.20 -6.43 3.88
C HIS A 160 -5.23 -7.31 3.13
N GLN A 161 -5.73 -8.39 3.74
CA GLN A 161 -6.85 -9.20 3.22
C GLN A 161 -8.20 -8.84 3.87
N ASP A 162 -8.26 -7.76 4.65
CA ASP A 162 -9.44 -7.29 5.39
C ASP A 162 -10.40 -6.52 4.44
N ILE A 163 -10.75 -7.15 3.31
CA ILE A 163 -11.42 -6.55 2.14
C ILE A 163 -12.96 -6.66 2.22
N PHE A 164 -13.68 -5.91 1.36
CA PHE A 164 -15.15 -5.87 1.20
C PHE A 164 -16.02 -5.49 2.43
N VAL A 165 -15.44 -5.31 3.61
CA VAL A 165 -16.17 -4.86 4.81
C VAL A 165 -16.65 -3.41 4.67
N LYS A 166 -17.90 -3.18 5.11
CA LYS A 166 -18.60 -1.91 4.99
C LYS A 166 -18.46 -1.03 6.24
N GLY A 167 -18.25 0.26 5.99
CA GLY A 167 -17.99 1.26 7.03
C GLY A 167 -16.65 1.13 7.76
N GLY A 168 -16.40 2.08 8.68
CA GLY A 168 -15.17 2.14 9.47
C GLY A 168 -13.95 2.65 8.68
N ASN A 169 -12.84 2.78 9.42
CA ASN A 169 -11.58 3.32 8.90
C ASN A 169 -10.44 2.30 8.96
N ILE A 170 -9.37 2.61 8.25
CA ILE A 170 -8.06 1.96 8.28
C ILE A 170 -6.97 3.03 8.21
N THR A 171 -5.72 2.67 8.48
CA THR A 171 -4.55 3.52 8.22
C THR A 171 -4.40 3.80 6.72
N MET A 172 -3.79 4.93 6.36
CA MET A 172 -3.56 5.31 4.97
C MET A 172 -2.67 4.28 4.25
N VAL A 173 -1.60 3.82 4.92
CA VAL A 173 -0.72 2.74 4.42
C VAL A 173 -1.50 1.44 4.21
N GLY A 174 -2.38 1.06 5.16
CA GLY A 174 -3.26 -0.10 5.02
C GLY A 174 -4.23 -0.01 3.84
N GLN A 175 -4.89 1.13 3.62
CA GLN A 175 -5.81 1.31 2.48
C GLN A 175 -5.08 1.25 1.14
N VAL A 176 -3.92 1.89 1.03
CA VAL A 176 -3.12 1.87 -0.21
C VAL A 176 -2.59 0.46 -0.48
N LEU A 177 -2.20 -0.29 0.56
CA LEU A 177 -1.81 -1.70 0.44
C LEU A 177 -2.97 -2.56 -0.07
N GLN A 178 -4.16 -2.49 0.54
CA GLN A 178 -5.35 -3.22 0.08
C GLN A 178 -5.68 -2.93 -1.39
N LEU A 179 -5.69 -1.66 -1.79
CA LEU A 179 -6.04 -1.28 -3.16
C LEU A 179 -4.98 -1.73 -4.19
N ALA A 180 -3.71 -1.73 -3.81
CA ALA A 180 -2.62 -2.21 -4.66
C ALA A 180 -2.58 -3.74 -4.80
N THR A 181 -2.85 -4.50 -3.73
CA THR A 181 -2.90 -5.98 -3.79
C THR A 181 -4.13 -6.47 -4.56
N ILE A 182 -5.31 -5.84 -4.40
CA ILE A 182 -6.50 -6.14 -5.20
C ILE A 182 -6.26 -5.88 -6.70
N LEU A 183 -5.53 -4.82 -7.04
CA LEU A 183 -5.16 -4.50 -8.43
C LEU A 183 -4.25 -5.58 -9.02
N ASP A 184 -3.18 -5.99 -8.33
CA ASP A 184 -2.26 -6.99 -8.85
C ASP A 184 -2.86 -8.40 -8.92
N ASN A 185 -3.55 -8.83 -7.86
CA ASN A 185 -4.02 -10.21 -7.73
C ASN A 185 -5.24 -10.54 -8.60
N VAL A 186 -6.05 -9.54 -8.97
CA VAL A 186 -7.35 -9.76 -9.64
C VAL A 186 -7.60 -8.84 -10.83
N GLY A 187 -6.76 -7.82 -11.06
CA GLY A 187 -6.98 -6.79 -12.11
C GLY A 187 -8.24 -5.93 -11.89
N LEU A 188 -8.91 -6.06 -10.73
CA LEU A 188 -10.29 -5.60 -10.54
C LEU A 188 -10.48 -4.09 -10.64
N CYS A 189 -9.42 -3.30 -10.41
CA CYS A 189 -9.51 -1.84 -10.50
C CYS A 189 -9.83 -1.34 -11.93
N VAL A 190 -9.52 -2.13 -12.98
CA VAL A 190 -9.94 -1.82 -14.36
C VAL A 190 -11.47 -1.77 -14.50
N ARG A 191 -12.21 -2.47 -13.64
CA ARG A 191 -13.68 -2.44 -13.60
C ARG A 191 -14.24 -1.42 -12.61
N PHE A 192 -13.64 -1.30 -11.41
CA PHE A 192 -14.08 -0.31 -10.42
C PHE A 192 -13.84 1.15 -10.85
N LEU A 193 -12.84 1.43 -11.68
CA LEU A 193 -12.64 2.74 -12.33
C LEU A 193 -13.50 2.95 -13.60
N SER A 194 -14.43 2.04 -13.88
CA SER A 194 -15.21 2.02 -15.14
C SER A 194 -16.72 1.98 -14.91
N LEU A 195 -17.20 1.33 -13.84
CA LEU A 195 -18.63 1.10 -13.59
C LEU A 195 -19.03 1.34 -12.14
N GLY A 196 -19.78 2.43 -11.91
CA GLY A 196 -20.63 2.59 -10.73
C GLY A 196 -21.87 1.69 -10.80
N VAL A 197 -21.66 0.38 -10.83
CA VAL A 197 -22.70 -0.66 -10.87
C VAL A 197 -22.45 -1.61 -9.71
N GLY A 198 -23.42 -1.70 -8.80
CA GLY A 198 -23.32 -2.59 -7.64
C GLY A 198 -23.15 -4.05 -8.05
N VAL A 199 -22.28 -4.76 -7.34
CA VAL A 199 -22.16 -6.22 -7.44
C VAL A 199 -22.96 -6.80 -6.28
N ASP A 200 -24.20 -7.23 -6.57
CA ASP A 200 -24.94 -8.12 -5.67
C ASP A 200 -24.19 -9.46 -5.55
N CYS A 201 -24.27 -10.08 -4.36
CA CYS A 201 -23.50 -11.27 -3.96
C CYS A 201 -23.91 -12.57 -4.66
#